data_AF-A0A2M6T0F5-F1
#
_entry.id   AF-A0A2M6T0F5-F1
#
_cell.length_a   1.000
_cell.length_b   1.000
_cell.length_c   1.000
_cell.angle_alpha   90.00
_cell.angle_beta   90.00
_cell.angle_gamma   90.00
#
_symmetry.space_group_name_H-M   'P 1'
#
loop_
_entity.id
_entity.type
_entity.pdbx_description
1 polymer ?
#
loop_
_entity_poly.entity_id
_entity_poly.type
_entity_poly.pdbx_seq_one_letter_code
_entity_poly.pdbx_strand_id
1 'polypeptide(L)'
;MENQPITKEEAKKLMENPCLTRGEEVCGVALYVEEKYGKGSQEKMEAKLKEWGYPIIFQEIRFTDWHPEGLNALALLAAKEVFN
;
A
#
# COMPACT_ATOMS: atom_id res chain seq x y z
N MET A 1 -19.02 -9.29 -4.25
CA MET A 1 -17.86 -10.10 -4.68
C MET A 1 -17.15 -10.51 -3.41
N GLU A 2 -16.88 -11.80 -3.23
CA GLU A 2 -16.08 -12.26 -2.09
C GLU A 2 -14.69 -11.60 -2.14
N ASN A 3 -14.29 -10.95 -1.06
CA ASN A 3 -13.00 -10.29 -0.95
C ASN A 3 -11.98 -11.36 -0.55
N GLN A 4 -11.33 -11.99 -1.53
CA GLN A 4 -10.25 -12.93 -1.24
C GLN A 4 -8.97 -12.13 -0.89
N PRO A 5 -8.34 -12.41 0.26
CA PRO A 5 -7.10 -11.76 0.65
C PRO A 5 -5.98 -12.16 -0.31
N ILE A 6 -5.08 -11.23 -0.65
CA ILE A 6 -3.97 -11.55 -1.55
C ILE A 6 -2.92 -12.39 -0.83
N THR A 7 -2.29 -13.28 -1.58
CA THR A 7 -1.17 -14.09 -1.11
C THR A 7 0.16 -13.33 -1.22
N LYS A 8 1.17 -13.77 -0.47
CA LYS A 8 2.55 -13.24 -0.60
C LYS A 8 3.11 -13.39 -2.02
N GLU A 9 2.73 -14.46 -2.72
CA GLU A 9 3.18 -14.70 -4.10
C GLU A 9 2.55 -13.72 -5.08
N GLU A 10 1.27 -13.38 -4.91
CA GLU A 10 0.62 -12.33 -5.69
C GLU A 10 1.21 -10.95 -5.38
N ALA A 11 1.51 -10.67 -4.10
CA ALA A 11 2.19 -9.44 -3.73
C ALA A 11 3.58 -9.33 -4.37
N LYS A 12 4.31 -10.45 -4.46
CA LYS A 12 5.59 -10.52 -5.19
C LYS A 12 5.44 -10.24 -6.67
N LYS A 13 4.45 -10.83 -7.33
CA LYS A 13 4.18 -10.57 -8.76
C LYS A 13 3.88 -9.10 -9.04
N LEU A 14 3.17 -8.41 -8.14
CA LEU A 14 2.93 -6.97 -8.26
C LEU A 14 4.24 -6.16 -8.16
N MET A 15 5.12 -6.52 -7.23
CA MET A 15 6.40 -5.85 -7.02
C MET A 15 7.43 -6.11 -8.13
N GLU A 16 7.26 -7.18 -8.91
CA GLU A 16 8.07 -7.48 -10.10
C GLU A 16 7.67 -6.65 -11.34
N ASN A 17 6.57 -5.88 -11.27
CA ASN A 17 6.19 -4.97 -12.36
C ASN A 17 7.29 -3.91 -12.58
N PRO A 18 7.81 -3.75 -13.82
CA PRO A 18 8.89 -2.80 -14.10
C PRO A 18 8.46 -1.32 -14.09
N CYS A 19 7.15 -1.05 -14.05
CA CYS A 19 6.64 0.31 -14.01
C CYS A 19 6.98 1.00 -12.68
N LEU A 20 7.16 2.31 -12.75
CA LEU A 20 7.42 3.16 -11.60
C LEU A 20 6.29 4.16 -11.43
N THR A 21 6.12 4.58 -10.19
CA THR A 21 5.12 5.55 -9.74
C THR A 21 5.77 6.61 -8.88
N ARG A 22 5.15 7.78 -8.78
CA ARG A 22 5.63 8.82 -7.85
C ARG A 22 5.18 8.49 -6.44
N GLY A 23 5.99 8.83 -5.44
CA GLY A 23 5.62 8.66 -4.04
C GLY A 23 4.29 9.35 -3.69
N GLU A 24 3.92 10.41 -4.40
CA GLU A 24 2.61 11.08 -4.29
C GLU A 24 1.43 10.11 -4.44
N GLU A 25 1.46 9.19 -5.42
CA GLU A 25 0.38 8.23 -5.65
C GLU A 25 0.23 7.27 -4.45
N VAL A 26 1.36 6.74 -3.96
CA VAL A 26 1.39 5.82 -2.81
C VAL A 26 0.91 6.53 -1.53
N CYS A 27 1.39 7.75 -1.29
CA CYS A 27 1.00 8.55 -0.13
C CYS A 27 -0.45 9.04 -0.21
N GLY A 28 -0.99 9.27 -1.42
CA GLY A 28 -2.38 9.64 -1.63
C GLY A 28 -3.35 8.61 -1.05
N VAL A 29 -3.04 7.31 -1.17
CA VAL A 29 -3.83 6.24 -0.56
C VAL A 29 -3.83 6.34 0.97
N ALA A 30 -2.65 6.52 1.56
CA ALA A 30 -2.48 6.62 3.01
C ALA A 30 -3.17 7.86 3.60
N LEU A 31 -3.09 9.00 2.91
CA LEU A 31 -3.77 10.24 3.28
C LEU A 31 -5.28 10.09 3.21
N TYR A 32 -5.80 9.52 2.11
CA TYR A 32 -7.24 9.24 1.96
C TYR A 32 -7.77 8.34 3.09
N VAL A 33 -7.02 7.29 3.43
CA VAL A 33 -7.40 6.35 4.48
C VAL A 33 -7.35 6.99 5.87
N GLU A 34 -6.37 7.84 6.15
CA GLU A 34 -6.32 8.61 7.40
C GLU A 34 -7.48 9.61 7.51
N GLU A 35 -7.79 10.33 6.44
CA GLU A 35 -8.93 11.25 6.41
C GLU A 35 -10.27 10.52 6.63
N LYS A 36 -10.43 9.35 5.99
CA LYS A 36 -11.69 8.60 6.01
C LYS A 36 -11.91 7.77 7.27
N TYR A 37 -10.87 7.12 7.79
CA TYR A 37 -10.96 6.14 8.88
C TYR A 37 -10.31 6.63 10.19
N GLY A 38 -9.67 7.79 10.18
CA GLY A 38 -9.08 8.44 11.35
C GLY A 38 -7.66 7.99 11.66
N LYS A 39 -7.11 8.61 12.71
CA LYS A 39 -5.75 8.37 13.20
C LYS A 39 -5.51 6.89 13.52
N GLY A 40 -4.35 6.35 13.17
CA GLY A 40 -4.01 4.95 13.39
C GLY A 40 -4.31 4.04 12.18
N SER A 41 -4.89 4.58 11.11
CA SER A 41 -5.27 3.80 9.93
C SER A 41 -4.08 3.48 9.01
N GLN A 42 -3.11 4.39 8.91
CA GLN A 42 -1.86 4.15 8.17
C GLN A 42 -1.06 3.01 8.79
N GLU A 43 -0.95 2.97 10.11
CA GLU A 43 -0.21 1.93 10.83
C GLU A 43 -0.82 0.54 10.62
N LYS A 44 -2.15 0.46 10.44
CA LYS A 44 -2.82 -0.80 10.07
C LYS A 44 -2.46 -1.25 8.65
N MET A 45 -2.34 -0.31 7.72
CA MET A 45 -1.88 -0.60 6.36
C MET A 45 -0.41 -1.03 6.35
N GLU A 46 0.46 -0.35 7.09
CA GLU A 46 1.87 -0.71 7.23
C GLU A 46 2.05 -2.11 7.82
N ALA A 47 1.23 -2.47 8.82
CA ALA A 47 1.19 -3.82 9.36
C ALA A 47 0.79 -4.86 8.29
N LYS A 48 -0.22 -4.56 7.48
CA LYS A 48 -0.66 -5.44 6.38
C LYS A 48 0.42 -5.60 5.29
N LEU A 49 1.06 -4.50 4.90
CA LEU A 49 2.16 -4.52 3.92
C LEU A 49 3.36 -5.32 4.44
N LYS A 50 3.67 -5.22 5.74
CA LYS A 50 4.67 -6.05 6.42
C LYS A 50 4.28 -7.53 6.42
N GLU A 51 3.02 -7.88 6.65
CA GLU A 51 2.53 -9.27 6.54
C GLU A 51 2.76 -9.85 5.14
N TRP A 52 2.64 -9.04 4.10
CA TRP A 52 2.91 -9.43 2.70
C TRP A 52 4.39 -9.42 2.30
N GLY A 53 5.29 -8.96 3.19
CA GLY A 53 6.73 -8.96 2.97
C GLY A 53 7.30 -7.66 2.41
N TYR A 54 6.51 -6.58 2.38
CA TYR A 54 6.91 -5.27 1.87
C TYR A 54 6.74 -4.18 2.93
N PRO A 55 7.52 -4.23 4.03
CA PRO A 55 7.41 -3.22 5.08
C PRO A 55 7.80 -1.84 4.55
N ILE A 56 6.93 -0.86 4.79
CA ILE A 56 7.18 0.56 4.52
C ILE A 56 6.69 1.40 5.70
N ILE A 57 7.12 2.65 5.75
CA ILE A 57 6.54 3.70 6.59
C ILE A 57 6.09 4.80 5.63
N PHE A 58 4.78 5.10 5.57
CA PHE A 58 4.25 6.05 4.59
C PHE A 58 4.86 7.44 4.76
N GLN A 59 5.15 7.83 5.99
CA GLN A 59 5.75 9.13 6.33
C GLN A 59 7.22 9.27 5.86
N GLU A 60 7.89 8.17 5.55
CA GLU A 60 9.26 8.17 5.00
C GLU A 60 9.30 8.21 3.47
N ILE A 61 8.15 8.04 2.80
CA ILE A 61 8.05 8.11 1.35
C ILE A 61 8.05 9.57 0.90
N ARG A 62 9.06 9.93 0.09
CA ARG A 62 9.14 11.25 -0.54
C ARG A 62 8.26 11.30 -1.77
N PHE A 63 7.39 12.30 -1.86
CA PHE A 63 6.41 12.41 -2.94
C PHE A 63 7.04 12.44 -4.34
N THR A 64 8.22 13.05 -4.46
CA THR A 64 8.93 13.18 -5.75
C THR A 64 9.80 11.98 -6.10
N ASP A 65 10.03 11.04 -5.18
CA ASP A 65 10.87 9.87 -5.47
C ASP A 65 10.10 8.87 -6.34
N TRP A 66 10.85 8.08 -7.13
CA TRP A 66 10.29 6.99 -7.91
C TRP A 66 10.23 5.71 -7.07
N HIS A 67 9.08 5.06 -7.06
CA HIS A 67 8.83 3.80 -6.38
C HIS A 67 8.30 2.75 -7.36
N PRO A 68 8.44 1.45 -7.06
CA PRO A 68 7.79 0.41 -7.86
C PRO A 68 6.27 0.64 -7.91
N GLU A 69 5.65 0.58 -9.08
CA GLU A 69 4.18 0.68 -9.21
C GLU A 69 3.47 -0.43 -8.41
N GLY A 70 4.12 -1.58 -8.24
CA GLY A 70 3.66 -2.63 -7.34
C GLY A 70 3.38 -2.14 -5.92
N LEU A 71 4.14 -1.16 -5.40
CA LEU A 71 3.92 -0.61 -4.07
C LEU A 71 2.59 0.16 -3.97
N ASN A 72 2.23 0.91 -5.02
CA ASN A 72 0.95 1.61 -5.09
C ASN A 72 -0.22 0.62 -5.13
N ALA A 73 -0.11 -0.42 -5.97
CA ALA A 73 -1.10 -1.50 -6.03
C ALA A 73 -1.26 -2.20 -4.66
N LEU A 74 -0.14 -2.49 -3.98
CA LEU A 74 -0.17 -3.07 -2.63
C LEU A 74 -0.78 -2.13 -1.60
N ALA A 75 -0.51 -0.83 -1.64
CA ALA A 75 -1.13 0.14 -0.73
C ALA A 75 -2.67 0.17 -0.91
N LEU A 76 -3.16 0.18 -2.16
CA LEU A 76 -4.59 0.11 -2.45
C LEU A 76 -5.23 -1.19 -1.95
N LEU A 77 -4.56 -2.33 -2.16
CA LEU A 77 -5.04 -3.63 -1.69
C LEU A 77 -5.02 -3.73 -0.16
N ALA A 78 -3.99 -3.18 0.50
CA ALA A 78 -3.93 -3.12 1.96
C ALA A 78 -5.08 -2.27 2.52
N ALA A 79 -5.35 -1.10 1.94
CA ALA A 79 -6.49 -0.28 2.31
C ALA A 79 -7.81 -1.05 2.13
N LYS A 80 -7.96 -1.76 1.01
CA LYS A 80 -9.16 -2.56 0.75
C LYS A 80 -9.36 -3.68 1.78
N GLU A 81 -8.31 -4.42 2.14
CA GLU A 81 -8.41 -5.55 3.08
C GLU A 81 -8.59 -5.11 4.54
N VAL A 82 -7.99 -3.98 4.93
CA VAL A 82 -8.09 -3.47 6.30
C VAL A 82 -9.45 -2.79 6.57
N PHE A 83 -10.04 -2.17 5.55
CA PHE A 83 -11.19 -1.27 5.74
C PHE A 83 -12.46 -1.61 4.92
N ASN A 84 -12.51 -2.73 4.18
CA ASN A 84 -13.74 -3.29 3.57
C ASN A 84 -13.94 -4.75 3.92
#